data_AF-A0A1F5FNP4-F1
#
_entry.id   AF-A0A1F5FNP4-F1
#
_cell.length_a   1.000
_cell.length_b   1.000
_cell.length_c   1.000
_cell.angle_alpha   90.00
_cell.angle_beta   90.00
_cell.angle_gamma   90.00
#
_symmetry.space_group_name_H-M   'P 1'
#
loop_
_entity.id
_entity.type
_entity.pdbx_description
1 polymer ?
#
loop_
_entity_poly.entity_id
_entity_poly.type
_entity_poly.pdbx_seq_one_letter_code
_entity_poly.pdbx_strand_id
1 'polypeptide(L)'
;MPPKTIVLEQVGVSGQSGTAVFQGDGDKTKITLSLVGKKFGSPQPSHIHLGKCPTPGAVKYPLNNVVNGKSETVVAVSIEDLFADLPLAVNVHESVEKSSVYTACGDLK
;
A
#
# COMPACT_ATOMS: atom_id res chain seq x y z
N MET A 1 -6.62 13.81 -12.24
CA MET A 1 -5.97 14.49 -11.09
C MET A 1 -4.45 14.36 -11.13
N PRO A 2 -3.64 15.29 -10.57
CA PRO A 2 -2.20 15.06 -10.38
C PRO A 2 -1.94 13.80 -9.53
N PRO A 3 -0.76 13.16 -9.66
CA PRO A 3 -0.40 12.05 -8.81
C PRO A 3 -0.44 12.41 -7.33
N LYS A 4 -0.86 11.47 -6.49
CA LYS A 4 -0.84 11.59 -5.03
C LYS A 4 0.21 10.66 -4.44
N THR A 5 0.95 11.13 -3.45
CA THR A 5 1.99 10.34 -2.78
C THR A 5 1.66 10.20 -1.31
N ILE A 6 1.61 8.96 -0.85
CA ILE A 6 1.42 8.60 0.55
C ILE A 6 2.71 8.02 1.09
N VAL A 7 3.18 8.55 2.23
CA VAL A 7 4.30 7.98 2.97
C VAL A 7 3.80 6.78 3.76
N LEU A 8 4.51 5.66 3.65
CA LEU A 8 4.28 4.44 4.41
C LEU A 8 5.26 4.41 5.57
N GLU A 9 4.73 4.62 6.77
CA GLU A 9 5.51 4.55 7.99
C GLU A 9 5.74 3.09 8.38
N GLN A 10 6.84 2.85 9.08
CA GLN A 10 7.12 1.56 9.66
C GLN A 10 6.03 1.15 10.66
N VAL A 11 5.61 -0.11 10.61
CA VAL A 11 4.77 -0.72 11.65
C VAL A 11 5.66 -1.49 12.63
N GLY A 12 5.49 -1.22 13.92
CA GLY A 12 6.23 -1.87 15.00
C GLY A 12 7.75 -1.71 14.85
N VAL A 13 8.48 -2.83 14.82
CA VAL A 13 9.96 -2.88 14.72
C VAL A 13 10.43 -3.47 13.38
N SER A 14 9.59 -3.37 12.33
CA SER A 14 9.86 -4.00 11.03
C SER A 14 11.18 -3.53 10.40
N GLY A 15 11.57 -2.27 10.61
CA GLY A 15 12.70 -1.65 9.93
C GLY A 15 12.42 -1.32 8.47
N GLN A 16 11.15 -1.28 8.03
CA GLN A 16 10.75 -0.99 6.65
C GLN A 16 9.79 0.20 6.61
N SER A 17 10.04 1.12 5.67
CA SER A 17 9.18 2.27 5.37
C SER A 17 9.19 2.52 3.86
N GLY A 18 8.40 3.46 3.36
CA GLY A 18 8.42 3.77 1.93
C GLY A 18 7.36 4.73 1.45
N THR A 19 6.99 4.61 0.19
CA THR A 19 5.98 5.44 -0.45
C THR A 19 5.02 4.63 -1.32
N ALA A 20 3.79 5.10 -1.41
CA ALA A 20 2.80 4.68 -2.39
C ALA A 20 2.44 5.88 -3.27
N VAL A 21 2.71 5.78 -4.58
CA VAL A 21 2.36 6.80 -5.56
C VAL A 21 1.13 6.34 -6.34
N PHE A 22 0.09 7.16 -6.34
CA PHE A 22 -1.17 6.96 -7.03
C PHE A 22 -1.21 7.89 -8.23
N GLN A 23 -1.36 7.33 -9.43
CA GLN A 23 -1.45 8.08 -10.68
C GLN A 23 -2.74 7.67 -11.40
N GLY A 24 -3.61 8.65 -11.65
CA GLY A 24 -4.83 8.42 -12.42
C GLY A 24 -4.52 8.13 -13.89
N ASP A 25 -5.26 7.20 -14.48
CA ASP A 25 -5.24 6.83 -15.89
C ASP A 25 -6.68 6.58 -16.34
N GLY A 26 -7.41 7.66 -16.62
CA GLY A 26 -8.84 7.60 -16.94
C GLY A 26 -9.68 7.08 -15.76
N ASP A 27 -10.36 5.96 -15.97
CA ASP A 27 -11.20 5.26 -14.98
C ASP A 27 -10.40 4.33 -14.06
N LYS A 28 -9.06 4.36 -14.15
CA LYS A 28 -8.16 3.50 -13.39
C LYS A 28 -7.16 4.33 -12.58
N THR A 29 -6.56 3.66 -11.60
CA THR A 29 -5.45 4.21 -10.83
C THR A 29 -4.28 3.24 -10.86
N LYS A 30 -3.13 3.72 -11.32
CA LYS A 30 -1.84 3.04 -11.19
C LYS A 30 -1.24 3.37 -9.83
N ILE A 31 -0.85 2.33 -9.10
CA ILE A 31 -0.27 2.41 -7.75
C ILE A 31 1.13 1.82 -7.81
N THR A 32 2.13 2.63 -7.50
CA THR A 32 3.52 2.20 -7.40
C THR A 32 3.96 2.24 -5.95
N LEU A 33 4.36 1.09 -5.39
CA LEU A 33 4.94 1.00 -4.07
C LEU A 33 6.47 0.96 -4.17
N SER A 34 7.13 1.72 -3.29
CA SER A 34 8.59 1.73 -3.14
C SER A 34 8.93 1.68 -1.66
N LEU A 35 9.38 0.52 -1.18
CA LEU A 35 9.84 0.29 0.19
C LEU A 35 11.37 0.31 0.26
N VAL A 36 11.87 0.76 1.41
CA VAL A 36 13.27 0.76 1.81
C VAL A 36 13.40 0.16 3.21
N GLY A 37 14.62 -0.17 3.62
CA GLY A 37 14.91 -0.68 4.97
C GLY A 37 15.42 -2.13 4.98
N LYS A 38 15.03 -2.91 5.99
CA LYS A 38 15.51 -4.30 6.18
C LYS A 38 15.29 -5.16 4.93
N LYS A 39 16.19 -6.14 4.73
CA LYS A 39 16.25 -7.01 3.54
C LYS A 39 14.91 -7.67 3.24
N PHE A 40 14.48 -7.54 1.99
CA PHE A 40 13.32 -8.23 1.42
C PHE A 40 13.67 -9.70 1.19
N GLY A 41 13.27 -10.57 2.13
CA GLY A 41 13.56 -12.01 2.06
C GLY A 41 12.61 -12.81 1.17
N SER A 42 11.39 -12.30 0.98
CA SER A 42 10.30 -12.93 0.23
C SER A 42 9.39 -11.86 -0.38
N PRO A 43 8.57 -12.20 -1.41
CA PRO A 43 7.47 -11.35 -1.84
C PRO A 43 6.55 -10.99 -0.67
N GLN A 44 6.23 -9.71 -0.55
CA GLN A 44 5.41 -9.18 0.53
C GLN A 44 4.02 -8.81 0.01
N PRO A 45 2.94 -9.43 0.51
CA PRO A 45 1.58 -9.02 0.16
C PRO A 45 1.35 -7.54 0.47
N SER A 46 0.57 -6.86 -0.36
CA SER A 46 0.18 -5.47 -0.12
C SER A 46 -1.25 -5.22 -0.56
N HIS A 47 -1.93 -4.30 0.13
CA HIS A 47 -3.35 -4.05 -0.06
C HIS A 47 -3.69 -2.60 0.25
N ILE A 48 -4.80 -2.12 -0.32
CA ILE A 48 -5.55 -0.99 0.22
C ILE A 48 -6.66 -1.55 1.08
N HIS A 49 -6.72 -1.12 2.34
CA HIS A 49 -7.73 -1.49 3.30
C HIS A 49 -8.67 -0.33 3.62
N LEU A 50 -9.86 -0.67 4.12
CA LEU A 50 -10.73 0.29 4.80
C LEU A 50 -10.11 0.74 6.13
N GLY A 51 -10.39 1.97 6.56
CA GLY A 51 -9.95 2.47 7.86
C GLY A 51 -8.55 3.07 7.81
N LYS A 52 -7.79 2.92 8.91
CA LYS A 52 -6.52 3.62 9.15
C LYS A 52 -5.45 2.70 9.70
N CYS A 53 -4.19 3.07 9.48
CA CYS A 53 -3.03 2.46 10.10
C CYS A 53 -3.00 2.67 11.63
N PRO A 54 -2.27 1.82 12.39
CA PRO A 54 -1.50 0.66 11.94
C PRO A 54 -2.33 -0.63 11.83
N THR A 55 -3.60 -0.60 12.23
CA THR A 55 -4.50 -1.76 12.25
C THR A 55 -5.71 -1.51 11.35
N PRO A 56 -5.51 -1.47 10.02
CA PRO A 56 -6.61 -1.19 9.11
C PRO A 56 -7.60 -2.37 9.07
N GLY A 57 -8.80 -2.11 8.53
CA GLY A 57 -9.92 -3.03 8.47
C GLY A 57 -9.85 -4.03 7.31
N ALA A 58 -10.99 -4.33 6.69
CA ALA A 58 -11.05 -5.28 5.58
C ALA A 58 -10.28 -4.78 4.34
N VAL A 59 -9.74 -5.73 3.57
CA VAL A 59 -9.12 -5.44 2.26
C VAL A 59 -10.19 -4.89 1.33
N LYS A 60 -9.91 -3.73 0.73
CA LYS A 60 -10.74 -3.11 -0.31
C LYS A 60 -10.20 -3.40 -1.71
N TYR A 61 -8.88 -3.23 -1.89
CA TYR A 61 -8.21 -3.52 -3.16
C TYR A 61 -6.95 -4.36 -2.91
N PRO A 62 -6.86 -5.57 -3.49
CA PRO A 62 -5.61 -6.31 -3.52
C PRO A 62 -4.61 -5.64 -4.44
N LEU A 63 -3.35 -5.62 -4.03
CA LEU A 63 -2.24 -5.10 -4.82
C LEU A 63 -1.23 -6.22 -5.11
N ASN A 64 -0.41 -6.01 -6.14
CA ASN A 64 0.69 -6.90 -6.44
C ASN A 64 1.69 -6.94 -5.27
N ASN A 65 2.24 -8.12 -5.02
CA ASN A 65 3.25 -8.30 -3.98
C ASN A 65 4.45 -7.37 -4.23
N VAL A 66 4.97 -6.79 -3.15
CA VAL A 66 6.24 -6.06 -3.16
C VAL A 66 7.37 -7.07 -3.25
N VAL A 67 8.16 -7.00 -4.33
CA VAL A 67 9.32 -7.84 -4.57
C VAL A 67 10.55 -6.94 -4.62
N ASN A 68 11.54 -7.23 -3.78
CA ASN A 68 12.75 -6.42 -3.65
C ASN A 68 12.45 -4.92 -3.44
N GLY A 69 11.45 -4.62 -2.62
CA GLY A 69 11.06 -3.25 -2.26
C GLY A 69 10.23 -2.52 -3.31
N LYS A 70 9.77 -3.17 -4.39
CA LYS A 70 8.93 -2.51 -5.40
C LYS A 70 7.71 -3.32 -5.78
N SER A 71 6.61 -2.65 -6.07
CA SER A 71 5.48 -3.21 -6.82
C SER A 71 4.77 -2.13 -7.64
N GLU A 72 4.05 -2.59 -8.65
CA GLU A 72 3.16 -1.77 -9.47
C GLU A 72 1.85 -2.51 -9.67
N THR A 73 0.72 -1.83 -9.45
CA THR A 73 -0.62 -2.40 -9.61
C THR A 73 -1.51 -1.39 -10.32
N VAL A 74 -2.43 -1.85 -11.17
CA VAL A 74 -3.51 -1.01 -11.71
C VAL A 74 -4.82 -1.51 -11.12
N VAL A 75 -5.59 -0.60 -10.51
CA VAL A 75 -6.94 -0.88 -9.99
C VAL A 75 -7.99 -0.17 -10.85
N ALA A 76 -9.14 -0.83 -11.04
CA ALA A 76 -10.27 -0.32 -11.83
C ALA A 76 -11.15 0.64 -11.02
N VAL A 77 -10.55 1.72 -10.54
CA VAL A 77 -11.22 2.85 -9.88
C VAL A 77 -10.47 4.14 -10.22
N SER A 78 -11.20 5.21 -10.49
CA SER A 78 -10.61 6.52 -10.74
C SER A 78 -9.87 7.01 -9.49
N ILE A 79 -8.84 7.81 -9.67
CA ILE A 79 -8.06 8.34 -8.54
C ILE A 79 -8.93 9.30 -7.71
N GLU A 80 -9.88 9.97 -8.34
CA GLU A 80 -10.87 10.84 -7.70
C GLU A 80 -11.80 10.01 -6.78
N ASP A 81 -12.41 8.94 -7.27
CA ASP A 81 -13.31 8.08 -6.48
C ASP A 81 -12.55 7.37 -5.35
N LEU A 82 -11.33 6.89 -5.64
CA LEU A 82 -10.49 6.23 -4.64
C LEU A 82 -10.22 7.12 -3.43
N PHE A 83 -9.92 8.41 -3.66
CA PHE A 83 -9.65 9.38 -2.59
C PHE A 83 -10.92 10.07 -2.05
N ALA A 84 -12.09 9.85 -2.65
CA ALA A 84 -13.37 10.24 -2.08
C ALA A 84 -13.88 9.22 -1.03
N ASP A 85 -13.48 7.95 -1.19
CA ASP A 85 -13.93 6.80 -0.38
C ASP A 85 -13.09 6.59 0.91
N LEU A 86 -12.63 7.69 1.50
CA LEU A 86 -11.86 7.68 2.74
C LEU A 86 -12.77 7.34 3.95
N PRO A 87 -12.24 6.71 5.01
CA PRO A 87 -10.83 6.42 5.27
C PRO A 87 -10.32 5.15 4.60
N LEU A 88 -9.12 5.24 4.01
CA LEU A 88 -8.38 4.12 3.43
C LEU A 88 -6.92 4.15 3.88
N ALA A 89 -6.28 2.98 3.88
CA ALA A 89 -4.86 2.83 4.18
C ALA A 89 -4.18 1.83 3.24
N VAL A 90 -2.97 2.13 2.80
CA VAL A 90 -2.07 1.14 2.18
C VAL A 90 -1.37 0.37 3.30
N ASN A 91 -1.35 -0.95 3.21
CA ASN A 91 -0.64 -1.83 4.14
C ASN A 91 0.24 -2.83 3.38
N VAL A 92 1.40 -3.15 3.94
CA VAL A 92 2.32 -4.19 3.45
C VAL A 92 2.59 -5.20 4.56
N HIS A 93 2.52 -6.49 4.21
CA HIS A 93 2.68 -7.62 5.12
C HIS A 93 4.12 -8.19 5.06
N GLU A 94 4.57 -8.92 6.08
CA GLU A 94 5.93 -9.49 6.10
C GLU A 94 6.13 -10.57 5.04
N SER A 95 5.19 -11.50 4.91
CA SER A 95 5.16 -12.54 3.88
C SER A 95 3.75 -13.16 3.79
N VAL A 96 3.55 -14.13 2.89
CA VAL A 96 2.29 -14.89 2.81
C VAL A 96 2.08 -15.73 4.07
N GLU A 97 3.13 -16.38 4.57
CA GLU A 97 3.13 -17.21 5.79
C GLU A 97 2.93 -16.37 7.05
N LYS A 98 3.37 -15.10 7.02
CA LYS A 98 3.24 -14.13 8.10
C LYS A 98 2.30 -12.99 7.72
N SER A 99 1.15 -13.34 7.15
CA SER A 99 0.16 -12.38 6.67
C SER A 99 -0.47 -11.52 7.77
N SER A 100 -0.36 -11.87 9.06
CA SER A 100 -0.80 -10.99 10.16
C SER A 100 0.28 -10.06 10.69
N VAL A 101 1.50 -10.11 10.14
CA VAL A 101 2.60 -9.23 10.52
C VAL A 101 2.74 -8.12 9.48
N TYR A 102 2.57 -6.88 9.89
CA TYR A 102 2.66 -5.72 9.00
C TYR A 102 4.04 -5.08 9.08
N THR A 103 4.57 -4.66 7.93
CA THR A 103 5.90 -4.04 7.85
C THR A 103 5.81 -2.53 7.64
N ALA A 104 4.94 -2.06 6.77
CA ALA A 104 4.73 -0.64 6.49
C ALA A 104 3.25 -0.32 6.26
N CYS A 105 2.82 0.88 6.63
CA CYS A 105 1.44 1.33 6.49
C CYS A 105 1.34 2.85 6.33
N GLY A 106 0.44 3.34 5.48
CA GLY A 106 0.15 4.78 5.36
C GLY A 106 -1.32 5.07 5.02
N ASP A 107 -1.89 6.05 5.72
CA ASP A 107 -3.25 6.53 5.48
C ASP A 107 -3.31 7.37 4.19
N LEU A 108 -4.32 7.12 3.36
CA LEU A 108 -4.63 8.00 2.22
C LEU A 108 -5.22 9.32 2.74
N LYS A 109 -4.74 10.44 2.19
CA LYS A 109 -5.16 11.81 2.51
C LYS A 109 -4.96 12.75 1.33
#